data_AF-A7N6S6-F1
#
_entry.id   AF-A7N6S6-F1
#
_cell.length_a   1.000
_cell.length_b   1.000
_cell.length_c   1.000
_cell.angle_alpha   90.00
_cell.angle_beta   90.00
_cell.angle_gamma   90.00
#
_symmetry.space_group_name_H-M   'P 1'
#
loop_
_entity.id
_entity.type
_entity.pdbx_description
1 polymer ?
#
loop_
_entity_poly.entity_id
_entity_poly.type
_entity_poly.pdbx_seq_one_letter_code
_entity_poly.pdbx_strand_id
1 'polypeptide(L)'
;MKMHNVFKTHRKIEVDNCISLGDTLPQSSFIEFPTYKLKSAELLWVNKSLVESYGLNPDDRKVSECILANYSYVAKGYCDKKYIFTSDSKPFLADRYGSRHEVCNSGSARCGLNGQFQIKGIGVNPLLADNMKETHTNGKLFTDEAILEAIWERLRA
;
A
#
# COMPACT_ATOMS: atom_id res chain seq x y z
N MET A 1 2.87 12.84 -18.09
CA MET A 1 1.67 12.11 -17.62
C MET A 1 0.84 13.05 -16.75
N LYS A 2 -0.51 13.05 -16.78
CA LYS A 2 -1.29 13.92 -15.87
C LYS A 2 -1.13 13.42 -14.42
N MET A 3 -0.94 14.31 -13.45
CA MET A 3 -0.75 13.99 -12.01
C MET A 3 -1.77 12.98 -11.46
N HIS A 4 -3.04 13.11 -11.85
CA HIS A 4 -4.10 12.20 -11.45
C HIS A 4 -3.94 10.76 -11.92
N ASN A 5 -3.04 10.48 -12.86
CA ASN A 5 -2.80 9.14 -13.38
C ASN A 5 -1.66 8.43 -12.63
N VAL A 6 -0.69 9.17 -12.07
CA VAL A 6 0.46 8.58 -11.35
C VAL A 6 0.00 7.94 -10.05
N PHE A 7 -0.64 8.72 -9.19
CA PHE A 7 -1.02 8.28 -7.85
C PHE A 7 -2.45 7.73 -7.79
N LYS A 8 -3.06 7.39 -8.93
CA LYS A 8 -4.45 6.94 -8.95
C LYS A 8 -4.59 5.57 -8.32
N THR A 9 -5.66 5.42 -7.54
CA THR A 9 -6.15 4.12 -7.07
C THR A 9 -7.60 3.94 -7.52
N HIS A 10 -8.03 2.68 -7.58
CA HIS A 10 -9.25 2.29 -8.27
C HIS A 10 -10.23 1.60 -7.31
N ARG A 11 -11.53 1.88 -7.47
CA ARG A 11 -12.61 1.21 -6.72
C ARG A 11 -12.90 -0.20 -7.24
N LYS A 12 -12.48 -0.49 -8.47
CA LYS A 12 -12.49 -1.80 -9.12
C LYS A 12 -11.13 -2.02 -9.74
N ILE A 13 -10.45 -3.10 -9.34
CA ILE A 13 -9.11 -3.41 -9.83
C ILE A 13 -9.25 -4.27 -11.09
N GLU A 14 -8.55 -3.89 -12.15
CA GLU A 14 -8.56 -4.54 -13.45
C GLU A 14 -7.13 -4.59 -14.01
N VAL A 15 -6.89 -5.51 -14.94
CA VAL A 15 -5.57 -5.79 -15.54
C VAL A 15 -4.94 -4.54 -16.17
N ASP A 16 -5.76 -3.61 -16.67
CA ASP A 16 -5.32 -2.38 -17.33
C ASP A 16 -5.03 -1.22 -16.37
N ASN A 17 -5.39 -1.36 -15.09
CA ASN A 17 -5.38 -0.26 -14.13
C ASN A 17 -4.54 -0.50 -12.87
N CYS A 18 -3.96 -1.69 -12.73
CA CYS A 18 -3.08 -2.05 -11.64
C CYS A 18 -1.80 -2.67 -12.19
N ILE A 19 -0.65 -2.12 -11.79
CA ILE A 19 0.65 -2.63 -12.22
C ILE A 19 0.80 -4.11 -11.86
N SER A 20 1.50 -4.85 -12.72
CA SER A 20 1.82 -6.28 -12.56
C SER A 20 0.65 -7.27 -12.62
N LEU A 21 -0.60 -6.82 -12.53
CA LEU A 21 -1.77 -7.69 -12.60
C LEU A 21 -2.04 -8.12 -14.04
N GLY A 22 -2.02 -9.43 -14.32
CA GLY A 22 -2.36 -10.00 -15.63
C GLY A 22 -1.29 -9.83 -16.71
N ASP A 23 -0.38 -8.88 -16.54
CA ASP A 23 0.78 -8.66 -17.43
C ASP A 23 2.01 -9.43 -16.92
N THR A 24 2.58 -9.01 -15.79
CA THR A 24 3.78 -9.64 -15.21
C THR A 24 3.47 -10.87 -14.36
N LEU A 25 2.36 -10.85 -13.61
CA LEU A 25 1.93 -11.92 -12.73
C LEU A 25 0.46 -12.27 -13.01
N PRO A 26 0.10 -13.56 -13.02
CA PRO A 26 -1.30 -13.95 -13.25
C PRO A 26 -2.19 -13.46 -12.10
N GLN A 27 -3.48 -13.25 -12.37
CA GLN A 27 -4.46 -12.82 -11.36
C GLN A 27 -4.51 -13.76 -10.14
N SER A 28 -4.23 -15.06 -10.35
CA SER A 28 -4.13 -16.05 -9.27
C SER A 28 -3.02 -15.76 -8.26
N SER A 29 -2.01 -14.97 -8.64
CA SER A 29 -0.95 -14.51 -7.74
C SER A 29 -1.41 -13.42 -6.79
N PHE A 30 -2.68 -13.01 -6.82
CA PHE A 30 -3.18 -11.95 -5.94
C PHE A 30 -4.44 -12.38 -5.19
N ILE A 31 -4.69 -11.72 -4.07
CA ILE A 31 -5.96 -11.76 -3.34
C ILE A 31 -6.41 -10.35 -3.00
N GLU A 32 -7.67 -10.04 -3.31
CA GLU A 32 -8.27 -8.77 -2.95
C GLU A 32 -8.68 -8.74 -1.47
N PHE A 33 -8.51 -7.59 -0.83
CA PHE A 33 -9.03 -7.33 0.51
C PHE A 33 -9.54 -5.89 0.64
N PRO A 34 -10.58 -5.66 1.46
CA PRO A 34 -11.17 -4.34 1.62
C PRO A 34 -10.31 -3.44 2.52
N THR A 35 -10.17 -2.18 2.11
CA THR A 35 -9.53 -1.14 2.93
C THR A 35 -10.45 0.05 3.14
N TYR A 36 -10.13 0.90 4.12
CA TYR A 36 -10.93 2.05 4.54
C TYR A 36 -10.05 3.28 4.68
N LYS A 37 -10.57 4.42 4.24
CA LYS A 37 -9.87 5.70 4.30
C LYS A 37 -9.62 6.15 5.74
N LEU A 38 -8.40 6.52 6.07
CA LEU A 38 -8.05 7.17 7.34
C LEU A 38 -8.57 8.61 7.38
N LYS A 39 -9.06 9.05 8.55
CA LYS A 39 -9.56 10.42 8.77
C LYS A 39 -8.46 11.46 8.90
N SER A 40 -7.33 11.09 9.49
CA SER A 40 -6.26 12.02 9.89
C SER A 40 -4.91 11.42 9.51
N ALA A 41 -4.61 11.44 8.21
CA ALA A 41 -3.31 11.02 7.68
C ALA A 41 -2.54 12.24 7.20
N GLU A 42 -1.24 12.25 7.45
CA GLU A 42 -0.34 13.34 7.10
C GLU A 42 0.83 12.80 6.29
N LEU A 43 1.33 13.61 5.35
CA LEU A 43 2.51 13.29 4.56
C LEU A 43 3.73 13.88 5.27
N LEU A 44 4.55 13.02 5.87
CA LEU A 44 5.77 13.44 6.57
C LEU A 44 6.94 13.68 5.62
N TRP A 45 7.05 12.88 4.55
CA TRP A 45 8.12 12.95 3.58
C TRP A 45 7.68 12.36 2.24
N VAL A 46 8.31 12.83 1.16
CA VAL A 46 8.18 12.24 -0.18
C VAL A 46 9.53 12.30 -0.90
N ASN A 47 9.83 11.27 -1.70
CA ASN A 47 11.00 11.27 -2.55
C ASN A 47 10.81 12.25 -3.72
N LYS A 48 11.39 13.46 -3.61
CA LYS A 48 11.26 14.51 -4.62
C LYS A 48 11.73 14.06 -6.01
N SER A 49 12.89 13.39 -6.08
CA SER A 49 13.46 12.92 -7.35
C SER A 49 12.57 11.87 -8.04
N LEU A 50 11.92 11.00 -7.26
CA LEU A 50 10.94 10.06 -7.81
C LEU A 50 9.71 10.79 -8.36
N VAL A 51 9.19 11.77 -7.64
CA VAL A 51 8.06 12.60 -8.12
C VAL A 51 8.43 13.34 -9.40
N GLU A 52 9.63 13.92 -9.46
CA GLU A 52 10.17 14.58 -10.65
C GLU A 52 10.32 13.62 -11.84
N SER A 53 10.70 12.36 -11.60
CA SER A 53 10.80 11.36 -12.67
C SER A 53 9.45 11.04 -13.35
N TYR A 54 8.33 11.30 -12.67
CA TYR A 54 6.99 11.23 -13.26
C TYR A 54 6.56 12.53 -13.97
N GLY A 55 7.44 13.53 -14.02
CA GLY A 55 7.18 14.84 -14.60
C GLY A 55 6.29 15.73 -13.74
N LEU A 56 6.31 15.55 -12.42
CA LEU A 56 5.52 16.33 -11.46
C LEU A 56 6.42 17.25 -10.63
N ASN A 57 5.87 18.39 -10.18
CA ASN A 57 6.54 19.26 -9.24
C ASN A 57 6.35 18.74 -7.81
N PRO A 58 7.41 18.30 -7.10
CA PRO A 58 7.32 17.75 -5.75
C PRO A 58 6.87 18.77 -4.70
N ASP A 59 7.03 20.07 -4.97
CA ASP A 59 6.62 21.15 -4.07
C ASP A 59 5.18 21.63 -4.33
N ASP A 60 4.50 21.09 -5.36
CA ASP A 60 3.08 21.36 -5.59
C ASP A 60 2.25 20.62 -4.52
N ARG A 61 1.51 21.38 -3.72
CA ARG A 61 0.59 20.87 -2.69
C ARG A 61 -0.41 19.84 -3.25
N LYS A 62 -0.77 19.93 -4.53
CA LYS A 62 -1.67 18.95 -5.15
C LYS A 62 -1.07 17.54 -5.22
N VAL A 63 0.26 17.40 -5.23
CA VAL A 63 0.93 16.09 -5.17
C VAL A 63 0.66 15.43 -3.82
N SER A 64 0.89 16.15 -2.72
CA SER A 64 0.66 15.61 -1.39
C SER A 64 -0.82 15.30 -1.14
N GLU A 65 -1.72 16.18 -1.57
CA GLU A 65 -3.16 15.94 -1.53
C GLU A 65 -3.57 14.71 -2.35
N CYS A 66 -2.97 14.51 -3.54
CA CYS A 66 -3.25 13.34 -4.38
C CYS A 66 -2.74 12.04 -3.75
N ILE A 67 -1.53 12.03 -3.21
CA ILE A 67 -0.96 10.87 -2.50
C ILE A 67 -1.85 10.51 -1.31
N LEU A 68 -2.15 11.48 -0.44
CA LEU A 68 -3.01 11.25 0.71
C LEU A 68 -4.38 10.77 0.27
N ALA A 69 -5.02 11.43 -0.71
CA ALA A 69 -6.32 11.05 -1.24
C ALA A 69 -6.37 9.58 -1.70
N ASN A 70 -5.29 9.05 -2.28
CA ASN A 70 -5.28 7.71 -2.87
C ASN A 70 -4.73 6.62 -1.95
N TYR A 71 -3.72 6.92 -1.13
CA TYR A 71 -2.93 5.93 -0.40
C TYR A 71 -3.08 5.98 1.13
N SER A 72 -3.90 6.86 1.71
CA SER A 72 -4.20 6.82 3.16
C SER A 72 -5.34 5.84 3.51
N TYR A 73 -5.21 4.59 3.08
CA TYR A 73 -6.19 3.53 3.34
C TYR A 73 -5.58 2.43 4.21
N VAL A 74 -6.41 1.80 5.05
CA VAL A 74 -5.99 0.72 5.95
C VAL A 74 -6.97 -0.45 5.94
N ALA A 75 -6.47 -1.65 6.17
CA ALA A 75 -7.27 -2.87 6.25
C ALA A 75 -8.19 -2.87 7.48
N LYS A 76 -9.20 -3.75 7.45
CA LYS A 76 -10.10 -3.96 8.58
C LYS A 76 -9.30 -4.37 9.84
N GLY A 77 -9.62 -3.75 10.98
CA GLY A 77 -8.97 -4.07 12.26
C GLY A 77 -7.67 -3.29 12.53
N TYR A 78 -7.21 -2.44 11.61
CA TYR A 78 -6.02 -1.62 11.81
C TYR A 78 -6.13 -0.65 13.01
N CYS A 79 -7.28 0.00 13.15
CA CYS A 79 -7.58 0.94 14.22
C CYS A 79 -9.10 0.99 14.51
N ASP A 80 -9.50 1.70 15.56
CA ASP A 80 -10.91 1.90 15.88
C ASP A 80 -11.67 2.55 14.71
N LYS A 81 -12.92 2.15 14.52
CA LYS A 81 -13.81 2.70 13.47
C LYS A 81 -13.93 4.23 13.53
N LYS A 82 -13.76 4.85 14.70
CA LYS A 82 -13.79 6.32 14.85
C LYS A 82 -12.69 7.03 14.06
N TYR A 83 -11.60 6.35 13.70
CA TYR A 83 -10.46 6.91 12.95
C TYR A 83 -10.51 6.68 11.43
N ILE A 84 -11.54 5.98 10.93
CA ILE A 84 -11.72 5.70 9.50
C ILE A 84 -13.06 6.17 8.97
N PHE A 85 -13.14 6.50 7.69
CA PHE A 85 -14.41 6.69 6.99
C PHE A 85 -14.94 5.33 6.53
N THR A 86 -15.88 4.76 7.28
CA THR A 86 -16.46 3.44 6.96
C THR A 86 -17.23 3.41 5.63
N SER A 87 -17.69 4.57 5.15
CA SER A 87 -18.33 4.73 3.84
C SER A 87 -17.35 4.89 2.68
N ASP A 88 -16.07 5.16 2.94
CA ASP A 88 -15.06 5.28 1.89
C ASP A 88 -14.11 4.08 1.93
N SER A 89 -14.51 3.06 1.18
CA SER A 89 -13.79 1.80 1.02
C SER A 89 -13.48 1.51 -0.44
N LYS A 90 -12.35 0.83 -0.67
CA LYS A 90 -11.95 0.28 -1.97
C LYS A 90 -11.05 -0.96 -1.77
N PRO A 91 -10.93 -1.84 -2.76
CA PRO A 91 -10.06 -3.01 -2.65
C PRO A 91 -8.58 -2.64 -2.81
N PHE A 92 -7.71 -3.44 -2.22
CA PHE A 92 -6.29 -3.53 -2.51
C PHE A 92 -5.92 -5.00 -2.74
N LEU A 93 -4.87 -5.26 -3.49
CA LEU A 93 -4.35 -6.60 -3.74
C LEU A 93 -3.19 -6.93 -2.80
N ALA A 94 -3.19 -8.13 -2.24
CA ALA A 94 -2.01 -8.74 -1.65
C ALA A 94 -1.47 -9.78 -2.63
N ASP A 95 -0.20 -9.70 -2.97
CA ASP A 95 0.47 -10.68 -3.82
C ASP A 95 0.89 -11.91 -3.01
N ARG A 96 0.68 -13.08 -3.61
CA ARG A 96 0.96 -14.40 -3.07
C ARG A 96 2.37 -14.82 -3.48
N TYR A 97 3.21 -15.03 -2.49
CA TYR A 97 4.52 -15.64 -2.64
C TYR A 97 4.88 -16.31 -1.31
N GLY A 98 5.75 -17.30 -1.33
CA GLY A 98 6.13 -18.00 -0.12
C GLY A 98 7.03 -19.18 -0.41
N SER A 99 7.61 -19.75 0.64
CA SER A 99 8.41 -20.97 0.57
C SER A 99 7.90 -22.00 1.57
N ARG A 100 8.11 -23.28 1.26
CA ARG A 100 7.76 -24.40 2.15
C ARG A 100 8.61 -24.44 3.43
N HIS A 101 9.74 -23.74 3.46
CA HIS A 101 10.80 -23.93 4.47
C HIS A 101 11.00 -22.71 5.39
N GLU A 102 10.45 -21.54 5.07
CA GLU A 102 10.55 -20.35 5.91
C GLU A 102 9.15 -19.82 6.25
N VAL A 103 8.78 -19.99 7.51
CA VAL A 103 7.74 -19.24 8.23
C VAL A 103 6.48 -18.94 7.39
N CYS A 104 5.85 -19.96 6.77
CA CYS A 104 4.52 -19.99 6.15
C CYS A 104 3.89 -18.66 5.66
N ASN A 105 4.67 -17.72 5.12
CA ASN A 105 4.17 -16.44 4.67
C ASN A 105 3.47 -16.71 3.36
N SER A 106 2.15 -16.51 3.32
CA SER A 106 1.37 -16.76 2.11
C SER A 106 1.48 -15.60 1.11
N GLY A 107 2.32 -14.61 1.40
CA GLY A 107 2.64 -13.46 0.54
C GLY A 107 2.90 -12.18 1.33
N SER A 108 2.59 -11.04 0.73
CA SER A 108 2.75 -9.71 1.35
C SER A 108 1.74 -9.46 2.48
N ALA A 109 1.88 -10.10 3.64
CA ALA A 109 0.88 -10.07 4.73
C ALA A 109 0.49 -8.67 5.29
N ARG A 110 1.28 -7.63 5.01
CA ARG A 110 1.08 -6.25 5.49
C ARG A 110 1.15 -5.19 4.40
N CYS A 111 1.06 -5.61 3.14
CA CYS A 111 1.07 -4.69 2.01
C CYS A 111 -0.22 -4.73 1.21
N GLY A 112 -0.48 -3.67 0.46
CA GLY A 112 -1.60 -3.58 -0.46
C GLY A 112 -1.21 -2.83 -1.72
N LEU A 113 -1.45 -3.45 -2.87
CA LEU A 113 -1.24 -2.90 -4.20
C LEU A 113 -2.56 -2.37 -4.79
N ASN A 114 -2.54 -1.16 -5.33
CA ASN A 114 -3.62 -0.60 -6.14
C ASN A 114 -3.06 0.50 -7.03
N GLY A 115 -3.34 0.47 -8.33
CA GLY A 115 -2.76 1.43 -9.26
C GLY A 115 -1.29 1.14 -9.54
N GLN A 116 -0.43 2.14 -9.34
CA GLN A 116 1.00 2.06 -9.65
C GLN A 116 1.88 1.75 -8.44
N PHE A 117 1.34 1.80 -7.22
CA PHE A 117 2.13 1.71 -5.99
C PHE A 117 1.55 0.73 -4.98
N GLN A 118 2.45 0.19 -4.18
CA GLN A 118 2.14 -0.63 -3.01
C GLN A 118 2.25 0.20 -1.74
N ILE A 119 1.27 0.09 -0.85
CA ILE A 119 1.34 0.59 0.52
C ILE A 119 1.89 -0.53 1.40
N LYS A 120 2.89 -0.22 2.23
CA LYS A 120 3.37 -1.12 3.28
C LYS A 120 2.90 -0.62 4.65
N GLY A 121 2.57 -1.54 5.55
CA GLY A 121 1.96 -1.19 6.84
C GLY A 121 0.48 -0.85 6.71
N ILE A 122 -0.20 -1.38 5.70
CA ILE A 122 -1.63 -1.12 5.42
C ILE A 122 -2.54 -1.79 6.45
N GLY A 123 -2.00 -2.68 7.29
CA GLY A 123 -2.75 -3.59 8.16
C GLY A 123 -2.70 -5.03 7.70
N VAL A 124 -3.26 -5.90 8.53
CA VAL A 124 -3.33 -7.34 8.26
C VAL A 124 -4.20 -7.60 7.04
N ASN A 125 -3.71 -8.45 6.15
CA ASN A 125 -4.49 -8.94 5.01
C ASN A 125 -4.62 -10.48 5.07
N PRO A 126 -5.36 -11.10 4.11
CA PRO A 126 -5.63 -12.53 4.11
C PRO A 126 -4.41 -13.46 4.02
N LEU A 127 -3.20 -12.94 3.84
CA LEU A 127 -1.97 -13.73 3.68
C LEU A 127 -1.12 -13.79 4.96
N LEU A 128 -1.60 -13.22 6.07
CA LEU A 128 -0.97 -13.40 7.39
C LEU A 128 -1.00 -14.88 7.79
N ALA A 129 0.15 -15.42 8.18
CA ALA A 129 0.27 -16.82 8.58
C ALA A 129 -0.36 -17.08 9.96
N ASP A 130 -1.15 -18.16 10.06
CA ASP A 130 -1.88 -18.55 11.28
C ASP A 130 -0.98 -18.85 12.50
N ASN A 131 0.32 -19.06 12.27
CA ASN A 131 1.29 -19.48 13.30
C ASN A 131 2.18 -18.34 13.82
N MET A 132 1.90 -17.06 13.49
CA MET A 132 2.72 -15.92 13.89
C MET A 132 2.25 -15.31 15.22
N LYS A 133 3.19 -15.06 16.16
CA LYS A 133 2.93 -14.47 17.49
C LYS A 133 2.44 -13.01 17.39
N GLU A 134 1.49 -12.65 18.26
CA GLU A 134 0.71 -11.39 18.28
C GLU A 134 1.51 -10.07 18.08
N THR A 135 2.76 -9.98 18.51
CA THR A 135 3.55 -8.74 18.47
C THR A 135 4.01 -8.30 17.07
N HIS A 136 4.07 -9.21 16.10
CA HIS A 136 4.36 -8.90 14.68
C HIS A 136 3.12 -8.99 13.77
N THR A 137 1.93 -9.19 14.36
CA THR A 137 0.70 -9.54 13.63
C THR A 137 -0.26 -8.38 13.40
N ASN A 138 0.07 -7.16 13.84
CA ASN A 138 -0.87 -6.04 13.70
C ASN A 138 -0.89 -5.44 12.27
N GLY A 139 0.02 -5.88 11.40
CA GLY A 139 0.13 -5.43 10.01
C GLY A 139 0.53 -3.96 9.84
N LYS A 140 1.02 -3.32 10.90
CA LYS A 140 1.46 -1.93 10.90
C LYS A 140 2.94 -1.84 10.52
N LEU A 141 3.35 -0.62 10.18
CA LEU A 141 4.75 -0.22 10.03
C LEU A 141 4.91 1.04 10.88
N PHE A 142 5.84 1.02 11.83
CA PHE A 142 6.07 2.20 12.67
C PHE A 142 6.80 3.29 11.89
N THR A 143 6.68 4.55 12.32
CA THR A 143 7.24 5.70 11.60
C THR A 143 8.76 5.63 11.50
N ASP A 144 9.44 5.16 12.54
CA ASP A 144 10.87 4.92 12.55
C ASP A 144 11.28 3.84 11.52
N GLU A 145 10.57 2.71 11.48
CA GLU A 145 10.77 1.67 10.46
C GLU A 145 10.56 2.23 9.05
N ALA A 146 9.49 3.01 8.84
CA ALA A 146 9.17 3.61 7.55
C ALA A 146 10.26 4.61 7.09
N ILE A 147 10.79 5.42 8.01
CA ILE A 147 11.89 6.35 7.73
C ILE A 147 13.15 5.57 7.36
N LEU A 148 13.48 4.52 8.11
CA LEU A 148 14.65 3.69 7.83
C LEU A 148 14.54 3.03 6.45
N GLU A 149 13.40 2.43 6.13
CA GLU A 149 13.18 1.83 4.81
C GLU A 149 13.31 2.86 3.69
N ALA A 150 12.72 4.05 3.83
CA ALA A 150 12.83 5.12 2.84
C ALA A 150 14.28 5.59 2.61
N ILE A 151 15.10 5.63 3.67
CA ILE A 151 16.53 5.96 3.57
C ILE A 151 17.28 4.84 2.84
N TRP A 152 17.06 3.59 3.22
CA TRP A 152 17.75 2.44 2.64
C TRP A 152 17.43 2.23 1.16
N GLU A 153 16.17 2.42 0.76
CA GLU A 153 15.75 2.35 -0.65
C GLU A 153 16.48 3.40 -1.48
N ARG A 154 16.63 4.62 -0.97
CA ARG A 154 17.36 5.69 -1.68
C ARG A 154 18.85 5.39 -1.84
N LEU A 155 19.48 4.72 -0.88
CA LEU A 155 20.91 4.37 -0.96
C LEU A 155 21.20 3.21 -1.91
N ARG A 156 20.18 2.41 -2.27
CA ARG A 156 20.30 1.27 -3.16
C ARG A 156 19.82 1.54 -4.59
N ALA A 157 19.22 2.70 -4.85
CA ALA A 157 18.68 3.12 -6.13
C ALA A 157 19.73 3.83 -7.01
#